data_AF-A0A5C8TWB6-F1
#
_entry.id   AF-A0A5C8TWB6-F1
#
_cell.length_a   1.000
_cell.length_b   1.000
_cell.length_c   1.000
_cell.angle_alpha   90.00
_cell.angle_beta   90.00
_cell.angle_gamma   90.00
#
_symmetry.space_group_name_H-M   'P 1'
#
loop_
_entity.id
_entity.type
_entity.pdbx_description
1 polymer ?
#
loop_
_entity_poly.entity_id
_entity_poly.type
_entity_poly.pdbx_seq_one_letter_code
_entity_poly.pdbx_strand_id
1 'polypeptide(L)'
;MSALRLFSHSRSTRTVAGIRAILPGLGLCVAVTAAAIGFEAAEAHLFGRAWLEALVLAILLGSAIRTIWTPSQRFFPGIAFGAKTVLEIAVVLLGASLSLATILAAGPGLLFGIAGVVVVAILSSYGIGRALGLHPRMAILVACGNSICGNSAIAATAPVIGADGED
;
A
#
# COMPACT_ATOMS: atom_id res chain seq x y z
N MET A 1 -16.99 8.11 -30.98
CA MET A 1 -15.77 8.97 -31.01
C MET A 1 -15.71 10.02 -29.88
N SER A 2 -16.44 9.84 -28.76
CA SER A 2 -16.43 10.82 -27.64
C SER A 2 -16.05 10.24 -26.27
N ALA A 3 -15.98 8.91 -26.12
CA ALA A 3 -15.64 8.25 -24.86
C ALA A 3 -14.12 8.06 -24.62
N LEU A 4 -13.29 8.17 -25.66
CA LEU A 4 -11.83 8.01 -25.56
C LEU A 4 -11.12 9.22 -24.90
N ARG A 5 -11.82 10.33 -24.62
CA ARG A 5 -11.21 11.55 -24.04
C ARG A 5 -11.30 11.64 -22.51
N LEU A 6 -12.12 10.83 -21.83
CA LEU A 6 -12.20 10.87 -20.36
C LEU A 6 -11.18 9.95 -19.67
N PHE A 7 -10.81 8.81 -20.25
CA PHE A 7 -9.89 7.84 -19.60
C PHE A 7 -8.41 8.02 -19.93
N SER A 8 -8.06 9.06 -20.68
CA SER A 8 -6.69 9.60 -20.70
C SER A 8 -6.32 10.27 -19.35
N HIS A 9 -7.30 10.59 -18.50
CA HIS A 9 -7.07 11.47 -17.34
C HIS A 9 -6.35 10.85 -16.14
N SER A 10 -6.19 9.51 -16.04
CA SER A 10 -5.52 8.88 -14.89
C SER A 10 -4.16 8.22 -15.22
N ARG A 11 -3.61 8.42 -16.44
CA ARG A 11 -2.28 7.89 -16.79
C ARG A 11 -1.15 8.92 -16.79
N SER A 12 -1.42 10.21 -16.63
CA SER A 12 -0.36 11.20 -16.83
C SER A 12 -0.63 12.54 -16.17
N THR A 13 -0.42 12.62 -14.86
CA THR A 13 0.09 13.86 -14.25
C THR A 13 1.24 13.50 -13.31
N ARG A 14 2.26 12.92 -13.94
CA ARG A 14 3.66 13.00 -13.51
C ARG A 14 4.15 14.44 -13.68
N THR A 15 3.40 15.41 -13.16
CA THR A 15 3.83 16.80 -13.07
C THR A 15 4.45 16.92 -11.70
N VAL A 16 5.72 17.29 -11.66
CA VAL A 16 6.39 17.75 -10.45
C VAL A 16 5.54 18.92 -9.92
N ALA A 17 4.56 18.60 -9.08
CA ALA A 17 3.80 19.59 -8.37
C ALA A 17 4.84 20.33 -7.54
N GLY A 18 5.00 21.64 -7.78
CA GLY A 18 6.01 22.42 -7.06
C GLY A 18 5.87 22.14 -5.56
N ILE A 19 6.98 22.13 -4.82
CA ILE A 19 7.05 21.73 -3.39
C ILE A 19 5.84 22.21 -2.56
N ARG A 20 5.33 23.42 -2.84
CA ARG A 20 4.13 24.01 -2.22
C ARG A 20 2.82 23.21 -2.38
N ALA A 21 2.66 22.47 -3.48
CA ALA A 21 1.50 21.65 -3.77
C ALA A 21 1.56 20.27 -3.08
N ILE A 22 2.75 19.80 -2.66
CA ILE A 22 2.94 18.52 -1.96
C ILE A 22 2.69 18.68 -0.45
N LEU A 23 3.05 19.85 0.10
CA LEU A 23 2.93 20.18 1.52
C LEU A 23 1.56 19.86 2.16
N PRO A 24 0.39 20.25 1.60
CA PRO A 24 -0.89 20.02 2.27
C PRO A 24 -1.21 18.53 2.42
N GLY A 25 -0.95 17.71 1.39
CA GLY A 25 -1.18 16.27 1.44
C GLY A 25 -0.21 15.55 2.37
N LEU A 26 1.06 15.90 2.31
CA LEU A 26 2.08 15.31 3.18
C LEU A 26 1.83 15.66 4.66
N GLY A 27 1.43 16.91 4.93
CA GLY A 27 1.07 17.36 6.27
C GLY A 27 -0.13 16.59 6.84
N LEU A 28 -1.11 16.25 6.01
CA LEU A 28 -2.22 15.38 6.43
C LEU A 28 -1.73 13.98 6.79
N CYS A 29 -0.88 13.36 5.98
CA CYS A 29 -0.30 12.05 6.30
C CYS A 29 0.48 12.09 7.61
N VAL A 30 1.32 13.11 7.81
CA VAL A 30 2.09 13.29 9.06
C VAL A 30 1.15 13.48 10.26
N ALA A 31 0.08 14.26 10.12
CA ALA A 31 -0.90 14.47 11.19
C ALA A 31 -1.61 13.16 11.57
N VAL A 32 -2.01 12.35 10.59
CA VAL A 32 -2.62 11.03 10.85
C VAL A 32 -1.64 10.10 11.55
N THR A 33 -0.39 10.05 11.10
CA THR A 33 0.66 9.24 11.75
C THR A 33 0.92 9.71 13.18
N ALA A 34 1.02 11.02 13.41
CA ALA A 34 1.22 11.57 14.75
C ALA A 34 0.05 11.25 15.68
N ALA A 35 -1.19 11.33 15.18
CA ALA A 35 -2.37 10.92 15.93
C ALA A 35 -2.33 9.42 16.28
N ALA A 36 -1.99 8.56 15.33
CA ALA A 36 -1.89 7.12 15.55
C ALA A 36 -0.83 6.76 16.62
N ILE A 37 0.35 7.39 16.56
CA ILE A 37 1.41 7.22 17.57
C ILE A 37 0.94 7.73 18.94
N GLY A 38 0.22 8.87 18.96
CA GLY A 38 -0.35 9.41 20.19
C GLY A 38 -1.38 8.47 20.83
N PHE A 39 -2.22 7.83 20.01
CA PHE A 39 -3.17 6.82 20.49
C PHE A 39 -2.47 5.56 21.01
N GLU A 40 -1.45 5.04 20.29
CA GLU A 40 -0.65 3.92 20.77
C GLU A 40 0.01 4.22 22.12
N ALA A 41 0.62 5.40 22.28
CA ALA A 41 1.25 5.82 23.52
C ALA A 41 0.24 5.97 24.67
N ALA A 42 -0.95 6.48 24.39
CA ALA A 42 -2.04 6.58 25.36
C ALA A 42 -2.54 5.19 25.79
N GLU A 43 -2.72 4.25 24.85
CA GLU A 43 -3.09 2.87 25.15
C GLU A 43 -2.02 2.15 25.99
N ALA A 44 -0.74 2.32 25.64
CA ALA A 44 0.37 1.75 26.40
C ALA A 44 0.38 2.25 27.85
N HIS A 45 0.07 3.54 28.07
CA HIS A 45 -0.02 4.12 29.40
C HIS A 45 -1.27 3.68 30.20
N LEU A 46 -2.43 3.50 29.54
CA LEU A 46 -3.69 3.16 30.21
C LEU A 46 -3.89 1.66 30.43
N PHE A 47 -3.51 0.83 29.45
CA PHE A 47 -3.76 -0.62 29.43
C PHE A 47 -2.50 -1.45 29.73
N GLY A 48 -1.33 -0.81 29.85
CA GLY A 48 -0.06 -1.47 30.18
C GLY A 48 0.52 -2.33 29.05
N ARG A 49 -0.14 -2.38 27.88
CA ARG A 49 0.32 -3.01 26.63
C ARG A 49 -0.31 -2.29 25.44
N ALA A 50 0.44 -2.11 24.35
CA ALA A 50 -0.11 -1.66 23.07
C ALA A 50 -0.82 -2.85 22.40
N TRP A 51 -2.16 -2.84 22.40
CA TRP A 51 -2.97 -3.86 21.72
C TRP A 51 -3.10 -3.59 20.22
N LEU A 52 -3.03 -2.32 19.81
CA LEU A 52 -3.05 -1.92 18.40
C LEU A 52 -1.75 -1.19 18.09
N GLU A 53 -0.96 -1.72 17.15
CA GLU A 53 0.22 -1.01 16.65
C GLU A 53 -0.19 0.25 15.87
N ALA A 54 0.64 1.30 15.92
CA ALA A 54 0.40 2.55 15.21
C ALA A 54 0.11 2.37 13.72
N LEU A 55 0.66 1.33 13.07
CA LEU A 55 0.39 1.06 11.65
C LEU A 55 -1.08 0.70 11.41
N VAL A 56 -1.66 -0.16 12.25
CA VAL A 56 -3.08 -0.53 12.18
C VAL A 56 -3.94 0.69 12.49
N LEU A 57 -3.60 1.43 13.55
CA LEU A 57 -4.31 2.66 13.93
C LEU A 57 -4.26 3.71 12.81
N ALA A 58 -3.12 3.89 12.16
CA ALA A 58 -2.96 4.83 11.05
C ALA A 58 -3.82 4.45 9.84
N ILE A 59 -3.89 3.16 9.49
CA ILE A 59 -4.77 2.67 8.41
C ILE A 59 -6.24 2.90 8.76
N LEU A 60 -6.65 2.57 10.00
CA LEU A 60 -8.03 2.76 10.46
C LEU A 60 -8.42 4.24 10.50
N LEU A 61 -7.57 5.09 11.07
CA LEU A 61 -7.80 6.54 11.11
C LEU A 61 -7.83 7.14 9.71
N GLY A 62 -6.88 6.77 8.84
CA GLY A 62 -6.85 7.23 7.46
C GLY A 62 -8.11 6.81 6.67
N SER A 63 -8.57 5.58 6.86
CA SER A 63 -9.80 5.06 6.27
C SER A 63 -11.03 5.80 6.82
N ALA A 64 -11.13 5.98 8.13
CA ALA A 64 -12.24 6.70 8.77
C ALA A 64 -12.32 8.17 8.30
N ILE A 65 -11.17 8.86 8.25
CA ILE A 65 -11.08 10.23 7.73
C ILE A 65 -11.56 10.26 6.28
N ARG A 66 -11.12 9.32 5.44
CA ARG A 66 -11.53 9.25 4.03
C ARG A 66 -13.02 8.97 3.85
N THR A 67 -13.63 8.20 4.76
CA THR A 67 -15.06 7.89 4.75
C THR A 67 -15.91 9.08 5.20
N ILE A 68 -15.49 9.81 6.24
CA ILE A 68 -16.24 10.95 6.80
C ILE A 68 -16.01 12.22 5.95
N TRP A 69 -14.81 12.36 5.38
CA TRP A 69 -14.41 13.55 4.64
C TRP A 69 -13.64 13.18 3.37
N THR A 70 -14.13 13.62 2.21
CA THR A 70 -13.41 13.48 0.95
C THR A 70 -12.45 14.66 0.78
N PRO A 71 -11.12 14.46 0.92
CA PRO A 71 -10.18 15.56 0.84
C PRO A 71 -10.20 16.20 -0.55
N SER A 72 -10.11 17.53 -0.61
CA SER A 72 -10.08 18.28 -1.87
C SER A 72 -8.88 17.88 -2.75
N GLN A 73 -8.94 18.17 -4.06
CA GLN A 73 -7.88 17.85 -5.03
C GLN A 73 -6.47 18.36 -4.64
N ARG A 74 -6.39 19.33 -3.71
CA ARG A 74 -5.13 19.89 -3.19
C ARG A 74 -4.31 18.90 -2.34
N PHE A 75 -4.93 17.89 -1.72
CA PHE A 75 -4.25 16.94 -0.83
C PHE A 75 -3.70 15.71 -1.58
N PHE A 76 -4.33 15.34 -2.69
CA PHE A 76 -3.92 14.19 -3.52
C PHE A 76 -2.44 14.19 -3.95
N PRO A 77 -1.82 15.29 -4.43
CA PRO A 77 -0.42 15.27 -4.85
C PRO A 77 0.53 14.90 -3.71
N GLY A 78 0.28 15.37 -2.48
CA GLY A 78 1.10 15.02 -1.33
C GLY A 78 0.92 13.57 -0.87
N ILE A 79 -0.32 13.09 -0.84
CA ILE A 79 -0.63 11.69 -0.50
C ILE A 79 -0.01 10.74 -1.52
N ALA A 80 -0.12 11.04 -2.82
CA ALA A 80 0.46 10.23 -3.88
C ALA A 80 2.00 10.22 -3.83
N PHE A 81 2.63 11.35 -3.49
CA PHE A 81 4.07 11.42 -3.27
C PHE A 81 4.53 10.51 -2.12
N GLY A 82 3.82 10.52 -0.99
CA GLY A 82 4.11 9.63 0.13
C GLY A 82 3.91 8.15 -0.22
N ALA A 83 2.76 7.81 -0.83
CA ALA A 83 2.39 6.44 -1.16
C ALA A 83 3.30 5.79 -2.22
N LYS A 84 3.92 6.60 -3.09
CA LYS A 84 4.81 6.09 -4.14
C LYS A 84 6.27 6.36 -3.84
N THR A 85 6.68 7.63 -3.88
CA THR A 85 8.09 8.00 -3.82
C THR A 85 8.73 7.66 -2.47
N VAL A 86 8.07 8.06 -1.37
CA VAL A 86 8.61 7.80 -0.03
C VAL A 86 8.61 6.29 0.26
N LEU A 87 7.55 5.59 -0.12
CA LEU A 87 7.45 4.14 0.06
C LEU A 87 8.49 3.37 -0.76
N GLU A 88 8.71 3.71 -2.03
CA GLU A 88 9.74 3.09 -2.87
C GLU A 88 11.14 3.31 -2.29
N ILE A 89 11.45 4.54 -1.81
CA ILE A 89 12.72 4.83 -1.13
C ILE A 89 12.86 3.97 0.14
N ALA A 90 11.80 3.86 0.94
CA ALA A 90 11.81 3.05 2.16
C ALA A 90 12.06 1.57 1.86
N VAL A 91 11.42 1.00 0.83
CA VAL A 91 11.63 -0.39 0.41
C VAL A 91 13.06 -0.63 -0.09
N VAL A 92 13.62 0.30 -0.86
CA VAL A 92 15.02 0.22 -1.32
C VAL A 92 15.99 0.24 -0.13
N LEU A 93 15.77 1.13 0.84
CA LEU A 93 16.58 1.21 2.06
C LEU A 93 16.42 -0.05 2.94
N LEU A 94 15.21 -0.59 3.04
CA LEU A 94 14.95 -1.84 3.74
C LEU A 94 15.73 -2.99 3.08
N GLY A 95 15.73 -3.07 1.76
CA GLY A 95 16.54 -4.03 1.00
C GLY A 95 18.05 -3.85 1.23
N ALA A 96 18.53 -2.60 1.24
CA ALA A 96 19.93 -2.29 1.53
C ALA A 96 20.34 -2.63 2.99
N SER A 97 19.38 -2.65 3.92
CA SER A 97 19.61 -3.01 5.33
C SER A 97 19.64 -4.52 5.55
N LEU A 98 19.21 -5.33 4.58
CA LEU A 98 19.27 -6.79 4.68
C LEU A 98 20.71 -7.30 4.47
N SER A 99 21.19 -8.08 5.42
CA SER A 99 22.52 -8.68 5.36
C SER A 99 22.56 -9.82 4.34
N LEU A 100 23.32 -9.63 3.25
CA LEU A 100 23.57 -10.69 2.26
C LEU A 100 24.19 -11.93 2.90
N ALA A 101 25.02 -11.77 3.92
CA ALA A 101 25.61 -12.88 4.67
C ALA A 101 24.54 -13.74 5.37
N THR A 102 23.47 -13.12 5.88
CA THR A 102 22.35 -13.83 6.53
C THR A 102 21.52 -14.61 5.51
N ILE A 103 21.28 -14.02 4.33
CA ILE A 103 20.57 -14.67 3.23
C ILE A 103 21.38 -15.89 2.72
N LEU A 104 22.69 -15.72 2.52
CA LEU A 104 23.59 -16.79 2.09
C LEU A 104 23.69 -17.91 3.14
N ALA A 105 23.75 -17.57 4.43
CA ALA A 105 23.77 -18.54 5.52
C ALA A 105 22.46 -19.32 5.66
N ALA A 106 21.31 -18.67 5.41
CA ALA A 106 20.01 -19.34 5.37
C ALA A 106 19.86 -20.24 4.13
N GLY A 107 20.67 -20.00 3.10
CA GLY A 107 20.78 -20.85 1.92
C GLY A 107 19.50 -20.90 1.07
N PRO A 108 19.41 -21.85 0.12
CA PRO A 108 18.26 -21.97 -0.78
C PRO A 108 16.94 -22.28 -0.06
N GLY A 109 17.00 -22.83 1.16
CA GLY A 109 15.81 -23.11 1.97
C GLY A 109 14.97 -21.85 2.26
N LEU A 110 15.61 -20.70 2.47
CA LEU A 110 14.92 -19.42 2.66
C LEU A 110 14.15 -19.01 1.40
N LEU A 111 14.80 -19.11 0.23
CA LEU A 111 14.19 -18.76 -1.06
C LEU A 111 13.00 -19.66 -1.37
N PHE A 112 13.13 -20.97 -1.20
CA PHE A 112 12.02 -21.91 -1.39
C PHE A 112 10.91 -21.71 -0.36
N GLY A 113 11.25 -21.38 0.89
CA GLY A 113 10.27 -21.06 1.93
C GLY A 113 9.45 -19.82 1.57
N ILE A 114 10.11 -18.72 1.20
CA ILE A 114 9.44 -17.49 0.77
C ILE A 114 8.57 -17.77 -0.47
N ALA A 115 9.12 -18.40 -1.50
CA ALA A 115 8.37 -18.72 -2.71
C ALA A 115 7.15 -19.62 -2.41
N GLY A 116 7.32 -20.63 -1.56
CA GLY A 116 6.25 -21.53 -1.13
C GLY A 116 5.15 -20.81 -0.37
N VAL A 117 5.50 -19.99 0.63
CA VAL A 117 4.52 -19.21 1.40
C VAL A 117 3.78 -18.23 0.50
N VAL A 118 4.49 -17.53 -0.40
CA VAL A 118 3.86 -16.60 -1.35
C VAL A 118 2.89 -17.34 -2.28
N VAL A 119 3.27 -18.50 -2.83
CA VAL A 119 2.37 -19.30 -3.69
C VAL A 119 1.14 -19.74 -2.92
N VAL A 120 1.29 -20.29 -1.71
CA VAL A 120 0.17 -20.72 -0.87
C VAL A 120 -0.73 -19.54 -0.51
N ALA A 121 -0.16 -18.39 -0.15
CA ALA A 121 -0.88 -17.17 0.17
C ALA A 121 -1.66 -16.62 -1.04
N ILE A 122 -1.07 -16.63 -2.25
CA ILE A 122 -1.76 -16.21 -3.48
C ILE A 122 -2.91 -17.16 -3.81
N LEU A 123 -2.67 -18.48 -3.78
CA LEU A 123 -3.69 -19.47 -4.11
C LEU A 123 -4.87 -19.43 -3.13
N SER A 124 -4.57 -19.32 -1.82
CA SER A 124 -5.61 -19.20 -0.79
C SER A 124 -6.37 -17.89 -0.90
N SER A 125 -5.68 -16.74 -1.03
CA SER A 125 -6.31 -15.43 -1.19
C SER A 125 -7.15 -15.35 -2.47
N TYR A 126 -6.67 -15.89 -3.60
CA TYR A 126 -7.41 -15.96 -4.84
C TYR A 126 -8.64 -16.86 -4.72
N GLY A 127 -8.51 -18.03 -4.09
CA GLY A 127 -9.62 -18.95 -3.83
C GLY A 127 -10.71 -18.30 -2.98
N ILE A 128 -10.32 -17.61 -1.90
CA ILE A 128 -11.25 -16.84 -1.05
C ILE A 128 -11.90 -15.72 -1.85
N GLY A 129 -11.12 -14.95 -2.63
CA GLY A 129 -11.66 -13.88 -3.47
C GLY A 129 -12.68 -14.39 -4.50
N ARG A 130 -12.43 -15.55 -5.11
CA ARG A 130 -13.37 -16.19 -6.03
C ARG A 130 -14.61 -16.73 -5.30
N ALA A 131 -14.46 -17.27 -4.09
CA ALA A 131 -15.59 -17.70 -3.27
C ALA A 131 -16.50 -16.53 -2.86
N LEU A 132 -15.92 -15.34 -2.68
CA LEU A 132 -16.65 -14.09 -2.44
C LEU A 132 -17.26 -13.47 -3.71
N GLY A 133 -17.11 -14.11 -4.86
CA GLY A 133 -17.72 -13.67 -6.13
C GLY A 133 -16.92 -12.61 -6.90
N LEU A 134 -15.67 -12.33 -6.54
CA LEU A 134 -14.85 -11.35 -7.26
C LEU A 134 -14.52 -11.83 -8.69
N HIS A 135 -14.47 -10.88 -9.62
CA HIS A 135 -14.02 -11.13 -10.99
C HIS A 135 -12.55 -11.60 -10.98
N PRO A 136 -12.10 -12.48 -11.90
CA PRO A 136 -10.77 -13.09 -11.83
C PRO A 136 -9.61 -12.09 -11.76
N ARG A 137 -9.73 -10.96 -12.46
CA ARG A 137 -8.73 -9.87 -12.45
C ARG A 137 -8.63 -9.20 -11.08
N MET A 138 -9.75 -8.84 -10.48
CA MET A 138 -9.75 -8.27 -9.13
C MET A 138 -9.30 -9.27 -8.06
N ALA A 139 -9.72 -10.52 -8.17
CA ALA A 139 -9.30 -11.57 -7.25
C ALA A 139 -7.77 -11.75 -7.25
N ILE A 140 -7.13 -11.73 -8.43
CA ILE A 140 -5.66 -11.85 -8.50
C ILE A 140 -4.95 -10.58 -8.02
N LEU A 141 -5.48 -9.38 -8.29
CA LEU A 141 -4.90 -8.13 -7.77
C LEU A 141 -4.94 -8.09 -6.24
N VAL A 142 -6.07 -8.45 -5.63
CA VAL A 142 -6.20 -8.54 -4.17
C VAL A 142 -5.28 -9.63 -3.62
N ALA A 143 -5.21 -10.80 -4.26
CA ALA A 143 -4.34 -11.89 -3.82
C ALA A 143 -2.86 -11.50 -3.83
N CYS A 144 -2.38 -10.87 -4.90
CA CYS A 144 -1.01 -10.40 -5.01
C CYS A 144 -0.71 -9.26 -4.01
N GLY A 145 -1.62 -8.29 -3.88
CA GLY A 145 -1.51 -7.19 -2.92
C GLY A 145 -1.42 -7.69 -1.47
N ASN A 146 -2.22 -8.69 -1.11
CA ASN A 146 -2.21 -9.26 0.24
C ASN A 146 -0.97 -10.14 0.51
N SER A 147 -0.47 -10.86 -0.49
CA SER A 147 0.56 -11.89 -0.28
C SER A 147 2.01 -11.38 -0.39
N ILE A 148 2.26 -10.27 -1.09
CA ILE A 148 3.63 -9.79 -1.41
C ILE A 148 3.98 -8.46 -0.74
N CYS A 149 3.00 -7.71 -0.21
CA CYS A 149 3.10 -6.39 0.43
C CYS A 149 2.64 -5.20 -0.45
N GLY A 150 1.37 -5.21 -0.85
CA GLY A 150 0.60 -3.98 -1.09
C GLY A 150 0.64 -3.41 -2.50
N ASN A 151 0.61 -2.07 -2.60
CA ASN A 151 0.40 -1.33 -3.85
C ASN A 151 1.46 -1.61 -4.93
N SER A 152 2.71 -1.89 -4.53
CA SER A 152 3.78 -2.21 -5.47
C SER A 152 3.52 -3.53 -6.20
N ALA A 153 2.97 -4.53 -5.50
CA ALA A 153 2.59 -5.80 -6.12
C ALA A 153 1.44 -5.58 -7.13
N ILE A 154 0.40 -4.84 -6.73
CA ILE A 154 -0.74 -4.50 -7.60
C ILE A 154 -0.27 -3.77 -8.86
N ALA A 155 0.60 -2.76 -8.72
CA ALA A 155 1.13 -1.98 -9.83
C ALA A 155 1.99 -2.82 -10.80
N ALA A 156 2.69 -3.83 -10.30
CA ALA A 156 3.47 -4.76 -11.12
C ALA A 156 2.58 -5.80 -11.83
N THR A 157 1.54 -6.29 -11.16
CA THR A 157 0.68 -7.38 -11.69
C THR A 157 -0.40 -6.88 -12.64
N ALA A 158 -0.97 -5.69 -12.40
CA ALA A 158 -2.04 -5.12 -13.22
C ALA A 158 -1.76 -5.10 -14.74
N PRO A 159 -0.60 -4.62 -15.23
CA PRO A 159 -0.32 -4.63 -16.67
C PRO A 159 -0.12 -6.05 -17.23
N VAL A 160 0.33 -7.01 -16.42
CA VAL A 160 0.57 -8.40 -16.85
C VAL A 160 -0.74 -9.14 -17.10
N ILE A 161 -1.76 -8.87 -16.30
CA ILE A 161 -3.09 -9.49 -16.42
C ILE A 161 -4.07 -8.65 -17.26
N GLY A 162 -3.63 -7.48 -17.74
CA GLY A 162 -4.47 -6.55 -18.49
C GLY A 162 -5.64 -5.97 -17.68
N ALA A 163 -5.44 -5.77 -16.37
CA ALA A 163 -6.42 -5.09 -15.52
C ALA A 163 -6.33 -3.56 -15.71
N ASP A 164 -7.48 -2.90 -15.73
CA ASP A 164 -7.59 -1.44 -15.72
C ASP A 164 -8.04 -0.94 -14.33
N GLY A 165 -8.09 0.38 -14.16
CA GLY A 165 -8.48 0.98 -12.87
C GLY A 165 -9.99 0.99 -12.62
N GLU A 166 -10.76 0.36 -13.51
CA GLU A 166 -12.23 0.28 -13.46
C GLU A 166 -12.72 -1.13 -13.09
N ASP A 167 -11.86 -2.15 -13.25
CA ASP A 167 -12.00 -3.50 -12.67
C ASP A 167 -11.98 -3.46 -11.13
#